data_AF-A0A9N7YZG8-F1
#
_entry.id   AF-A0A9N7YZG8-F1
#
_cell.length_a   1.000
_cell.length_b   1.000
_cell.length_c   1.000
_cell.angle_alpha   90.00
_cell.angle_beta   90.00
_cell.angle_gamma   90.00
#
_symmetry.space_group_name_H-M   'P 1'
#
loop_
_entity.id
_entity.type
_entity.pdbx_description
1 polymer ?
#
loop_
_entity_poly.entity_id
_entity_poly.type
_entity_poly.pdbx_seq_one_letter_code
_entity_poly.pdbx_strand_id
1 'polypeptide(L)'
;MRRNRLGKEYWVNIKLQPGRITHTFQKDGHSCVIFVMQMAKMTVKEFPKIPEMFQVDSSEQSLQNLRRDMADDILKGSVSKEEYCSFCGNENLPKKCCLDSVWNVFKMVSHAVPWNDSSTNTKQRHTLVL
;
A
#
# COMPACT_ATOMS: atom_id res chain seq x y z
N MET A 1 21.90 -13.76 22.52
CA MET A 1 21.00 -12.61 22.77
C MET A 1 21.79 -11.51 23.50
N ARG A 2 22.01 -10.37 22.84
CA ARG A 2 22.82 -9.26 23.36
C ARG A 2 21.92 -8.38 24.24
N ARG A 3 22.19 -8.30 25.55
CA ARG A 3 21.45 -7.44 26.49
C ARG A 3 21.81 -5.97 26.23
N ASN A 4 20.82 -5.16 25.85
CA ASN A 4 20.93 -3.70 25.74
C ASN A 4 21.12 -3.08 27.13
N ARG A 5 22.37 -2.91 27.56
CA ARG A 5 22.73 -2.40 28.91
C ARG A 5 22.38 -0.92 29.13
N LEU A 6 22.04 -0.18 28.06
CA LEU A 6 21.77 1.27 28.08
C LEU A 6 20.47 1.64 27.32
N GLY A 7 19.66 0.65 26.94
CA GLY A 7 18.40 0.91 26.26
C GLY A 7 17.40 1.47 27.26
N LYS A 8 16.95 2.71 27.03
CA LYS A 8 15.82 3.31 27.75
C LYS A 8 14.60 2.40 27.56
N GLU A 9 14.27 1.62 28.59
CA GLU A 9 13.14 0.67 28.70
C GLU A 9 11.74 1.33 28.71
N TYR A 10 11.57 2.46 28.02
CA TYR A 10 10.35 3.28 28.15
C TYR A 10 9.10 2.61 27.55
N TRP A 11 9.27 1.55 26.74
CA TRP A 11 8.18 0.88 26.04
C TRP A 11 7.84 -0.51 26.62
N VAL A 12 8.67 -1.10 27.49
CA VAL A 12 8.42 -2.45 28.04
C VAL A 12 7.24 -2.48 29.02
N ASN A 13 6.88 -1.34 29.62
CA ASN A 13 5.76 -1.25 30.56
C ASN A 13 4.46 -0.71 29.94
N ILE A 14 4.46 -0.36 28.64
CA ILE A 14 3.25 0.10 27.95
C ILE A 14 2.53 -1.12 27.40
N LYS A 15 1.37 -1.44 27.98
CA LYS A 15 0.47 -2.45 27.43
C LYS A 15 -0.28 -1.87 26.24
N LEU A 16 0.30 -1.98 25.04
CA LEU A 16 -0.37 -1.61 23.80
C LEU A 16 -1.72 -2.32 23.71
N GLN A 17 -2.78 -1.55 23.49
CA GLN A 17 -4.12 -2.06 23.27
C GLN A 17 -4.47 -1.92 21.78
N PRO A 18 -5.09 -2.93 21.16
CA PRO A 18 -5.57 -2.79 19.80
C PRO A 18 -6.69 -1.75 19.75
N GLY A 19 -6.49 -0.70 18.96
CA GLY A 19 -7.55 0.24 18.60
C GLY A 19 -8.36 -0.28 17.42
N ARG A 20 -9.61 0.17 17.32
CA ARG A 20 -10.45 -0.02 16.13
C ARG A 20 -10.95 1.33 15.67
N ILE A 21 -10.82 1.59 14.38
CA ILE A 21 -11.35 2.79 13.73
C ILE A 21 -12.39 2.32 12.73
N THR A 22 -13.54 2.98 12.71
CA THR A 22 -14.63 2.64 11.78
C THR A 22 -14.25 3.07 10.37
N HIS A 23 -14.61 2.28 9.36
CA HIS A 23 -14.38 2.62 7.96
C HIS A 23 -15.54 2.16 7.07
N THR A 24 -15.65 2.75 5.87
CA THR A 24 -16.61 2.26 4.86
C THR A 24 -16.33 0.79 4.54
N PHE A 25 -17.38 -0.02 4.46
CA PHE A 25 -17.25 -1.42 4.06
C PHE A 25 -17.00 -1.55 2.55
N GLN A 26 -15.99 -2.34 2.21
CA GLN A 26 -15.78 -2.81 0.85
C GLN A 26 -16.94 -3.72 0.43
N LYS A 27 -17.49 -3.48 -0.76
CA LYS A 27 -18.63 -4.25 -1.31
C LYS A 27 -18.21 -5.35 -2.28
N ASP A 28 -16.97 -5.31 -2.77
CA ASP A 28 -16.39 -6.28 -3.69
C ASP A 28 -15.34 -7.17 -3.02
N GLY A 29 -14.73 -8.10 -3.77
CA GLY A 29 -13.68 -9.01 -3.28
C GLY A 29 -12.24 -8.64 -3.67
N HIS A 30 -12.01 -7.54 -4.38
CA HIS A 30 -10.72 -7.28 -5.06
C HIS A 30 -10.17 -5.85 -4.86
N SER A 31 -10.92 -4.96 -4.21
CA SER A 31 -10.52 -3.58 -3.92
C SER A 31 -9.93 -3.38 -2.51
N CYS A 32 -9.70 -4.46 -1.74
CA CYS A 32 -9.23 -4.36 -0.35
C CYS A 32 -7.94 -3.55 -0.20
N VAL A 33 -7.01 -3.71 -1.14
CA VAL A 33 -5.76 -2.96 -1.16
C VAL A 33 -5.98 -1.46 -1.35
N ILE A 34 -6.96 -1.06 -2.17
CA ILE A 34 -7.29 0.36 -2.40
C ILE A 34 -7.78 1.00 -1.10
N PHE A 35 -8.65 0.32 -0.36
CA PHE A 35 -9.14 0.79 0.94
C PHE A 35 -7.99 0.97 1.93
N VAL A 36 -7.13 -0.05 2.07
CA VAL A 36 -5.98 0.00 3.00
C VAL A 36 -5.03 1.14 2.65
N MET A 37 -4.68 1.29 1.38
CA MET A 37 -3.79 2.36 0.93
C MET A 37 -4.40 3.75 1.18
N GLN A 38 -5.69 3.92 0.92
CA GLN A 38 -6.36 5.20 1.15
C GLN A 38 -6.44 5.55 2.64
N MET A 39 -6.78 4.58 3.49
CA MET A 39 -6.77 4.78 4.95
C MET A 39 -5.37 5.14 5.47
N ALA A 40 -4.33 4.48 4.95
CA ALA A 40 -2.95 4.83 5.29
C ALA A 40 -2.60 6.26 4.85
N LYS A 41 -2.96 6.64 3.61
CA LYS A 41 -2.75 8.01 3.08
C LYS A 41 -3.44 9.06 3.96
N MET A 42 -4.69 8.82 4.38
CA MET A 42 -5.43 9.72 5.27
C MET A 42 -4.76 9.82 6.65
N THR A 43 -4.37 8.70 7.24
CA THR A 43 -3.70 8.65 8.55
C THR A 43 -2.42 9.48 8.57
N VAL A 44 -1.59 9.35 7.54
CA VAL A 44 -0.33 10.10 7.44
C VAL A 44 -0.60 11.59 7.25
N LYS A 45 -1.61 11.96 6.45
CA LYS A 45 -1.96 13.38 6.20
C LYS A 45 -2.53 14.09 7.41
N GLU A 46 -3.27 13.38 8.26
CA GLU A 46 -3.95 13.96 9.42
C GLU A 46 -3.13 13.88 10.71
N PHE A 47 -2.01 13.14 10.70
CA PHE A 47 -1.11 13.04 11.84
C PHE A 47 -0.73 14.42 12.41
N PRO A 48 -0.75 14.62 13.74
CA PRO A 48 -0.92 13.61 14.80
C PRO A 48 -2.38 13.25 15.15
N LYS A 49 -3.37 13.80 14.44
CA LYS A 49 -4.78 13.51 14.66
C LYS A 49 -5.11 12.19 13.99
N ILE A 50 -5.59 11.23 14.78
CA ILE A 50 -6.10 9.96 14.26
C ILE A 50 -7.56 10.20 13.83
N PRO A 51 -7.94 9.87 12.59
CA PRO A 51 -9.31 10.01 12.14
C PRO A 51 -10.26 9.13 12.98
N GLU A 52 -11.42 9.66 13.35
CA GLU A 52 -12.46 8.89 14.05
C GLU A 52 -13.13 7.86 13.12
N MET A 53 -13.17 8.17 11.82
CA MET A 53 -13.74 7.32 10.79
C MET A 53 -13.05 7.55 9.44
N PHE A 54 -12.80 6.47 8.71
CA PHE A 54 -12.36 6.54 7.31
C PHE A 54 -13.53 6.41 6.35
N GLN A 55 -13.72 7.42 5.51
CA GLN A 55 -14.70 7.36 4.43
C GLN A 55 -13.99 7.14 3.09
N VAL A 56 -14.21 5.96 2.52
CA VAL A 56 -13.78 5.62 1.17
C VAL A 56 -15.03 5.37 0.34
N ASP A 57 -15.16 6.05 -0.80
CA ASP A 57 -16.24 5.80 -1.73
C ASP A 57 -16.05 4.42 -2.37
N SER A 58 -17.06 3.55 -2.18
CA SER A 58 -17.04 2.17 -2.64
C SER A 58 -17.54 1.99 -4.07
N SER A 59 -17.89 3.07 -4.78
CA SER A 59 -18.32 2.97 -6.18
C SER A 59 -17.15 2.54 -7.06
N GLU A 60 -17.43 1.67 -8.04
CA GLU A 60 -16.40 1.10 -8.91
C GLU A 60 -15.57 2.18 -9.62
N GLN A 61 -16.26 3.21 -10.17
CA GLN A 61 -15.61 4.32 -10.84
C GLN A 61 -14.68 5.11 -9.91
N SER A 62 -15.10 5.36 -8.67
CA SER A 62 -14.28 6.07 -7.68
C SER A 62 -13.05 5.25 -7.29
N LEU A 63 -13.22 3.93 -7.10
CA LEU A 63 -12.11 3.03 -6.80
C LEU A 63 -11.11 2.91 -7.97
N GLN A 64 -11.59 2.90 -9.23
CA GLN A 64 -10.74 2.91 -10.42
C GLN A 64 -9.93 4.22 -10.52
N ASN A 65 -10.58 5.36 -10.28
CA ASN A 65 -9.90 6.66 -10.25
C ASN A 65 -8.87 6.71 -9.13
N LEU A 66 -9.24 6.25 -7.92
CA LEU A 66 -8.34 6.24 -6.78
C LEU A 66 -7.13 5.34 -7.02
N ARG A 67 -7.30 4.18 -7.65
CA ARG A 67 -6.19 3.31 -8.07
C ARG A 67 -5.25 4.03 -9.02
N ARG A 68 -5.80 4.75 -10.00
CA ARG A 68 -5.02 5.53 -10.98
C ARG A 68 -4.23 6.63 -10.30
N ASP A 69 -4.89 7.41 -9.44
CA ASP A 69 -4.27 8.54 -8.72
C ASP A 69 -3.16 8.07 -7.78
N MET A 70 -3.38 6.96 -7.06
CA MET A 70 -2.34 6.36 -6.22
C MET A 70 -1.15 5.87 -7.03
N ALA A 71 -1.38 5.25 -8.20
CA ALA A 71 -0.30 4.85 -9.09
C ALA A 71 0.49 6.07 -9.60
N ASP A 72 -0.20 7.14 -9.99
CA ASP A 72 0.43 8.39 -10.44
C ASP A 72 1.24 9.06 -9.33
N ASP A 73 0.72 9.12 -8.10
CA ASP A 73 1.44 9.62 -6.93
C ASP A 73 2.72 8.82 -6.64
N ILE A 74 2.64 7.48 -6.71
CA ILE A 74 3.80 6.59 -6.52
C ILE A 74 4.85 6.83 -7.61
N LEU A 75 4.42 6.95 -8.87
CA LEU A 75 5.32 7.19 -9.99
C LEU A 75 6.02 8.55 -9.85
N LYS A 76 5.28 9.61 -9.51
CA LYS A 76 5.85 10.95 -9.28
C LYS A 76 6.82 10.99 -8.11
N GLY A 77 6.57 10.19 -7.07
CA GLY A 77 7.45 10.07 -5.91
C GLY A 77 8.62 9.10 -6.10
N SER A 78 8.64 8.33 -7.19
CA SER A 78 9.67 7.33 -7.42
C SER A 78 10.96 7.96 -7.95
N VAL A 79 12.08 7.51 -7.38
CA VAL A 79 13.43 7.80 -7.89
C VAL A 79 13.78 6.83 -9.01
N SER A 80 14.64 7.27 -9.95
CA SER A 80 15.01 6.40 -11.06
C SER A 80 15.83 5.21 -10.54
N LYS A 81 15.67 4.06 -11.21
CA LYS A 81 16.42 2.84 -10.88
C LYS A 81 17.93 3.03 -11.08
N GLU A 82 18.39 4.11 -11.68
CA GLU A 82 19.82 4.40 -11.82
C GLU A 82 20.47 4.87 -10.52
N GLU A 83 19.69 5.24 -9.49
CA GLU A 83 20.22 5.80 -8.24
C GLU A 83 20.57 4.72 -7.21
N TYR A 84 19.73 3.69 -7.03
CA TYR A 84 20.01 2.59 -6.10
C TYR A 84 19.15 1.34 -6.36
N CYS A 85 19.64 0.17 -5.93
CA CYS A 85 18.86 -1.05 -5.92
C CYS A 85 17.85 -1.05 -4.77
N SER A 86 16.54 -1.03 -5.05
CA SER A 86 15.52 -1.10 -4.00
C SER A 86 15.53 -2.41 -3.19
N PHE A 87 16.14 -3.47 -3.70
CA PHE A 87 16.26 -4.76 -3.01
C PHE A 87 17.44 -4.81 -2.02
N CYS A 88 18.61 -4.28 -2.39
CA CYS A 88 19.83 -4.39 -1.58
C CYS A 88 20.50 -3.06 -1.20
N GLY A 89 19.96 -1.92 -1.62
CA GLY A 89 20.50 -0.59 -1.33
C GLY A 89 21.81 -0.26 -2.04
N ASN A 90 22.25 -1.08 -3.01
CA ASN A 90 23.49 -0.81 -3.74
C ASN A 90 23.32 0.38 -4.70
N GLU A 91 24.12 1.42 -4.51
CA GLU A 91 24.19 2.63 -5.35
C GLU A 91 25.13 2.44 -6.56
N ASN A 92 26.02 1.44 -6.52
CA ASN A 92 26.94 1.13 -7.62
C ASN A 92 26.26 0.24 -8.66
N LEU A 93 25.23 0.78 -9.31
CA LEU A 93 24.50 0.09 -10.36
C LEU A 93 25.24 0.18 -11.71
N PRO A 94 25.19 -0.87 -12.55
CA PRO A 94 25.73 -0.80 -13.89
C PRO A 94 25.04 0.32 -14.68
N LYS A 95 25.78 1.38 -15.02
CA LYS A 95 25.28 2.52 -15.80
C LYS A 95 25.11 2.13 -17.27
N LYS A 96 24.02 1.41 -17.59
CA LYS A 96 23.26 1.38 -18.86
C LYS A 96 22.60 0.01 -19.08
N CYS A 97 21.27 0.00 -19.18
CA CYS A 97 20.59 -0.27 -20.45
C CYS A 97 19.07 -0.01 -20.33
N CYS A 98 18.59 0.89 -21.22
CA CYS A 98 17.22 1.05 -21.70
C CYS A 98 16.17 1.72 -20.79
N LEU A 99 16.21 3.06 -20.78
CA LEU A 99 15.13 3.97 -20.38
C LEU A 99 13.79 3.68 -21.11
N ASP A 100 13.82 2.97 -22.24
CA ASP A 100 12.64 2.66 -23.07
C ASP A 100 11.80 1.47 -22.57
N SER A 101 12.30 0.72 -21.57
CA SER A 101 11.62 -0.50 -21.11
C SER A 101 10.58 -0.26 -20.02
N VAL A 102 10.70 0.83 -19.25
CA VAL A 102 9.74 1.16 -18.19
C VAL A 102 8.44 1.69 -18.78
N TRP A 103 8.49 2.48 -19.86
CA TRP A 103 7.29 3.05 -20.49
C TRP A 103 6.52 2.04 -21.37
N ASN A 104 7.20 1.03 -21.93
CA ASN A 104 6.57 0.05 -22.83
C ASN A 104 5.77 -1.04 -22.11
N VAL A 105 6.10 -1.39 -20.87
CA VAL A 105 5.25 -2.27 -20.04
C VAL A 105 3.90 -1.61 -19.74
N PHE A 106 3.86 -0.28 -19.62
CA PHE A 106 2.68 0.44 -19.18
C PHE A 106 1.58 0.59 -20.25
N LYS A 107 1.90 0.56 -21.55
CA LYS A 107 0.87 0.52 -22.61
C LYS A 107 0.09 -0.79 -22.63
N MET A 108 0.65 -1.89 -22.10
CA MET A 108 -0.07 -3.17 -21.98
C MET A 108 -1.00 -3.21 -20.75
N VAL A 109 -0.62 -2.60 -19.62
CA VAL A 109 -1.44 -2.66 -18.39
C VAL A 109 -2.69 -1.78 -18.48
N SER A 110 -2.67 -0.70 -19.28
CA SER A 110 -3.86 0.13 -19.52
C SER A 110 -4.89 -0.49 -20.48
N HIS A 111 -4.55 -1.56 -21.21
CA HIS A 111 -5.45 -2.19 -22.18
C HIS A 111 -5.71 -3.69 -21.99
N ALA A 112 -5.07 -4.36 -21.03
CA ALA A 112 -5.26 -5.79 -20.84
C ALA A 112 -5.24 -6.19 -19.37
N VAL A 113 -6.42 -6.23 -18.72
CA VAL A 113 -6.85 -7.46 -18.02
C VAL A 113 -8.39 -7.52 -17.95
N PRO A 114 -9.07 -8.36 -18.75
CA PRO A 114 -10.33 -8.95 -18.34
C PRO A 114 -9.99 -10.09 -17.37
N TRP A 115 -10.19 -9.87 -16.08
CA TRP A 115 -10.12 -10.95 -15.11
C TRP A 115 -11.38 -11.81 -15.29
N ASN A 116 -11.24 -12.91 -16.03
CA ASN A 116 -12.27 -13.93 -16.13
C ASN A 116 -12.47 -14.59 -14.76
N ASP A 117 -13.69 -14.47 -14.24
CA ASP A 117 -14.17 -15.17 -13.06
C ASP A 117 -14.11 -16.69 -13.27
N SER A 118 -13.35 -17.37 -12.42
CA SER A 118 -13.61 -18.77 -12.09
C SER A 118 -13.78 -18.88 -10.58
N SER A 119 -15.04 -18.90 -10.20
CA SER A 119 -15.53 -19.09 -8.85
C SER A 119 -15.11 -20.45 -8.31
N THR A 120 -14.43 -20.47 -7.16
CA THR A 120 -14.67 -21.51 -6.16
C THR A 120 -14.79 -20.88 -4.78
N ASN A 121 -16.04 -20.93 -4.33
CA ASN A 121 -16.56 -20.65 -3.01
C ASN A 121 -15.67 -21.23 -1.89
N THR A 122 -15.14 -20.38 -1.02
CA THR A 122 -14.90 -20.74 0.38
C THR A 122 -14.94 -19.49 1.24
N LYS A 123 -16.03 -19.34 2.01
CA LYS A 123 -16.11 -18.40 3.13
C LYS A 123 -14.97 -18.70 4.10
N GLN A 124 -13.90 -17.93 4.08
CA GLN A 124 -12.96 -17.87 5.19
C GLN A 124 -12.94 -16.45 5.75
N ARG A 125 -13.44 -16.34 6.99
CA ARG A 125 -13.18 -15.20 7.86
C ARG A 125 -11.68 -15.14 8.09
N HIS A 126 -11.02 -14.12 7.55
CA HIS A 126 -9.64 -13.83 7.90
C HIS A 126 -9.57 -12.46 8.57
N THR A 127 -9.39 -12.53 9.88
CA THR A 127 -9.02 -11.44 10.76
C THR A 127 -7.60 -11.02 10.40
N LEU A 128 -7.43 -9.78 9.95
CA LEU A 128 -6.10 -9.17 9.89
C LEU A 128 -5.67 -8.86 11.32
N VAL A 129 -4.76 -9.67 11.83
CA VAL A 129 -4.04 -9.42 13.09
C VAL A 129 -2.77 -8.68 12.72
N LEU A 130 -2.67 -7.44 13.16
CA LEU A 130 -1.42 -6.66 13.22
C LEU A 130 -0.75 -6.89 14.57
#